data_AF-A0A1A8MZ83-F1
#
_entry.id   AF-A0A1A8MZ83-F1
#
_cell.length_a   1.000
_cell.length_b   1.000
_cell.length_c   1.000
_cell.angle_alpha   90.00
_cell.angle_beta   90.00
_cell.angle_gamma   90.00
#
_symmetry.space_group_name_H-M   'P 1'
#
loop_
_entity.id
_entity.type
_entity.pdbx_description
1 polymer ?
#
loop_
_entity_poly.entity_id
_entity_poly.type
_entity_poly.pdbx_seq_one_letter_code
_entity_poly.pdbx_strand_id
1 'polypeptide(L)' 'PLKAKTASELKHNIILHEPATLTGFLEKFNEYMHVVAGDREAIKRIAYEFVEDKAKEGVIYVEVRYSPHLLA' A
#
# COMPACT_ATOMS: atom_id res chain seq x y z
N PRO A 1 1.17 5.88 -14.58
CA PRO A 1 0.01 5.02 -14.89
C PRO A 1 0.32 3.60 -14.42
N LEU A 2 -0.64 2.90 -13.85
CA LEU A 2 -0.44 1.53 -13.36
C LEU A 2 -0.16 0.58 -14.53
N LYS A 3 0.69 -0.43 -14.28
CA LYS A 3 0.97 -1.50 -15.25
C LYS A 3 -0.12 -2.59 -15.28
N ALA A 4 -1.18 -2.44 -14.49
CA ALA A 4 -2.31 -3.35 -14.39
C ALA A 4 -3.62 -2.64 -14.72
N LYS A 5 -4.55 -3.34 -15.36
CA LYS A 5 -5.88 -2.83 -15.75
C LYS A 5 -6.98 -3.24 -14.79
N THR A 6 -6.71 -4.19 -13.90
CA THR A 6 -7.67 -4.69 -12.90
C THR A 6 -7.04 -4.78 -11.52
N ALA A 7 -7.86 -4.75 -10.47
CA ALA A 7 -7.40 -4.93 -9.10
C ALA A 7 -6.77 -6.33 -8.88
N SER A 8 -7.31 -7.38 -9.50
CA SER A 8 -6.77 -8.74 -9.41
C SER A 8 -5.38 -8.85 -10.03
N GLU A 9 -5.17 -8.23 -11.19
CA GLU A 9 -3.86 -8.16 -11.85
C GLU A 9 -2.87 -7.34 -11.02
N LEU A 10 -3.29 -6.19 -10.49
CA LEU A 10 -2.45 -5.38 -9.61
C LEU A 10 -2.04 -6.18 -8.37
N LYS A 11 -2.99 -6.89 -7.74
CA LYS A 11 -2.75 -7.75 -6.58
C LYS A 11 -1.71 -8.82 -6.90
N HIS A 12 -1.82 -9.48 -8.05
CA HIS A 12 -0.85 -10.47 -8.49
C HIS A 12 0.56 -9.88 -8.64
N ASN A 13 0.67 -8.64 -9.15
CA ASN A 13 1.94 -7.97 -9.38
C ASN A 13 2.63 -7.49 -8.09
N ILE A 14 1.86 -6.99 -7.11
CA ILE A 14 2.41 -6.40 -5.87
C ILE A 14 2.68 -7.44 -4.77
N ILE A 15 2.01 -8.59 -4.81
CA ILE A 15 2.26 -9.70 -3.87
C ILE A 15 3.52 -10.45 -4.28
N LEU A 16 4.32 -10.83 -3.28
CA LEU A 16 5.41 -11.80 -3.45
C LEU A 16 4.83 -13.22 -3.31
N HIS A 17 5.03 -14.03 -4.35
CA HIS A 17 4.59 -15.44 -4.36
C HIS A 17 5.71 -16.40 -3.92
N GLU A 18 6.97 -15.97 -4.03
CA GLU A 18 8.15 -16.72 -3.62
C GLU A 18 9.05 -15.84 -2.72
N PRO A 19 9.86 -16.42 -1.82
CA PRO A 19 10.80 -15.67 -0.99
C PRO A 19 11.77 -14.82 -1.81
N ALA A 20 12.09 -13.62 -1.31
CA ALA A 20 13.02 -12.68 -1.94
C ALA A 20 13.92 -12.01 -0.89
N THR A 21 14.91 -11.23 -1.34
CA THR A 21 15.68 -10.36 -0.47
C THR A 21 14.82 -9.21 0.07
N LEU A 22 15.27 -8.55 1.12
CA LEU A 22 14.62 -7.34 1.63
C LEU A 22 14.47 -6.26 0.54
N THR A 23 15.50 -6.07 -0.29
CA THR A 23 15.45 -5.13 -1.41
C THR A 23 14.41 -5.55 -2.45
N GLY A 24 14.33 -6.85 -2.79
CA GLY A 24 13.31 -7.37 -3.70
C GLY A 24 11.88 -7.21 -3.18
N PHE A 25 11.67 -7.30 -1.86
CA PHE A 25 10.39 -6.96 -1.23
C PHE A 25 10.06 -5.45 -1.40
N LEU A 26 11.02 -4.57 -1.10
CA LEU A 26 10.81 -3.12 -1.17
C LEU A 26 10.55 -2.61 -2.59
N GLU A 27 11.07 -3.27 -3.62
CA GLU A 27 10.81 -2.92 -5.02
C GLU A 27 9.33 -2.99 -5.40
N LYS A 28 8.51 -3.80 -4.70
CA LYS A 28 7.06 -3.90 -4.96
C LYS A 28 6.32 -2.58 -4.75
N PHE A 29 6.83 -1.69 -3.90
CA PHE A 29 6.23 -0.37 -3.67
C PHE A 29 6.26 0.51 -4.91
N ASN A 30 7.23 0.32 -5.82
CA ASN A 30 7.35 1.10 -7.05
C ASN A 30 6.16 0.90 -8.00
N GLU A 31 5.47 -0.24 -7.91
CA GLU A 31 4.34 -0.57 -8.79
C GLU A 31 3.10 0.30 -8.54
N TYR A 32 2.92 0.84 -7.33
CA TYR A 32 1.69 1.58 -6.99
C TYR A 32 1.90 2.91 -6.26
N MET A 33 3.02 3.15 -5.56
CA MET A 33 3.18 4.35 -4.72
C MET A 33 2.97 5.69 -5.47
N HIS A 34 3.32 5.73 -6.76
CA HIS A 34 3.20 6.91 -7.60
C HIS A 34 1.76 7.38 -7.84
N VAL A 35 0.73 6.59 -7.49
CA VAL A 35 -0.68 7.01 -7.59
C VAL A 35 -1.20 7.65 -6.29
N VAL A 36 -0.45 7.51 -5.20
CA VAL A 36 -0.81 8.03 -3.87
C VAL A 36 0.08 9.22 -3.49
N ALA A 37 1.39 9.12 -3.76
CA ALA A 37 2.35 10.15 -3.39
C ALA A 37 2.00 11.50 -4.03
N GLY A 38 1.99 12.56 -3.21
CA GLY A 38 1.63 13.92 -3.59
C GLY A 38 0.12 14.21 -3.64
N ASP A 39 -0.76 13.22 -3.46
CA ASP A 39 -2.21 13.41 -3.45
C ASP A 39 -2.76 13.34 -2.01
N ARG A 40 -3.18 14.51 -1.49
CA ARG A 40 -3.69 14.65 -0.11
C ARG A 40 -5.00 13.89 0.11
N GLU A 41 -5.88 13.84 -0.88
CA GLU A 41 -7.16 13.12 -0.75
C GLU A 41 -6.91 11.61 -0.77
N ALA A 42 -6.01 11.14 -1.63
CA ALA A 42 -5.60 9.74 -1.64
C ALA A 42 -4.96 9.33 -0.30
N ILE A 43 -4.03 10.12 0.23
CA ILE A 43 -3.36 9.85 1.52
C ILE A 43 -4.37 9.80 2.67
N LYS A 44 -5.29 10.79 2.74
CA LYS A 44 -6.36 10.81 3.75
C LYS A 44 -7.27 9.59 3.64
N ARG A 45 -7.64 9.21 2.42
CA ARG A 45 -8.51 8.07 2.15
C ARG A 45 -7.89 6.75 2.62
N ILE A 46 -6.64 6.46 2.23
CA ILE A 46 -5.99 5.20 2.63
C ILE A 46 -5.77 5.12 4.15
N ALA A 47 -5.55 6.27 4.83
CA ALA A 47 -5.44 6.30 6.28
C ALA A 47 -6.77 5.94 6.96
N TYR A 48 -7.90 6.39 6.40
CA TYR A 48 -9.23 6.05 6.88
C TYR A 48 -9.58 4.58 6.61
N GLU A 49 -9.41 4.12 5.36
CA GLU A 49 -9.69 2.73 4.95
C GLU A 49 -8.82 1.71 5.71
N PHE A 50 -7.58 2.07 6.05
CA PHE A 50 -6.72 1.24 6.91
C PHE A 50 -7.35 0.94 8.28
N VAL A 51 -7.97 1.94 8.93
CA VAL A 51 -8.63 1.75 10.23
C VAL A 51 -9.87 0.87 10.08
N GLU A 52 -10.62 1.03 8.98
CA GLU A 52 -11.76 0.19 8.66
C GLU A 52 -11.36 -1.30 8.52
N ASP A 53 -10.26 -1.57 7.82
CA ASP A 53 -9.72 -2.93 7.68
C ASP A 53 -9.27 -3.51 9.02
N LYS A 54 -8.61 -2.72 9.86
CA LYS A 54 -8.21 -3.16 11.21
C LYS A 54 -9.41 -3.42 12.11
N ALA A 55 -10.48 -2.65 11.99
CA ALA A 55 -11.72 -2.93 12.68
C ALA A 55 -12.35 -4.26 12.24
N LYS A 56 -12.34 -4.58 10.93
CA LYS A 56 -12.83 -5.87 10.39
C LYS A 56 -12.00 -7.07 10.89
N GLU A 57 -10.72 -6.86 11.16
CA GLU A 57 -9.82 -7.85 11.78
C GLU A 57 -10.02 -7.98 13.30
N GLY A 58 -10.88 -7.18 13.93
CA GLY A 58 -11.11 -7.19 15.39
C GLY A 58 -10.03 -6.46 16.20
N VAL A 59 -9.22 -5.62 15.55
CA VAL A 59 -8.14 -4.87 16.21
C VAL A 59 -8.71 -3.64 16.91
N ILE A 60 -8.55 -3.56 18.22
CA ILE A 60 -9.04 -2.44 19.05
C ILE A 60 -8.01 -1.31 19.25
N TYR A 61 -6.74 -1.59 18.94
CA TYR A 61 -5.64 -0.64 19.03
C TYR A 61 -4.55 -1.00 18.01
N VAL A 62 -4.07 0.00 17.26
CA VAL A 62 -3.04 -0.19 16.23
C VAL A 62 -2.12 1.03 16.16
N GLU A 63 -0.81 0.78 16.06
CA GLU A 63 0.20 1.80 15.76
C GLU A 63 0.66 1.64 14.31
N VAL A 64 0.15 2.49 13.41
CA VAL A 64 0.54 2.50 12.00
C VAL A 64 1.77 3.38 11.79
N ARG A 65 2.69 2.94 10.91
CA ARG A 65 3.91 3.67 10.54
C ARG A 65 4.00 3.87 9.03
N TYR A 66 4.49 5.03 8.62
CA TYR A 66 4.80 5.35 7.23
C TYR A 66 5.92 6.40 7.18
N SER A 67 6.59 6.52 6.03
CA SER A 67 7.55 7.61 5.79
C SER A 67 6.84 8.79 5.12
N PRO A 68 6.66 9.94 5.80
CA PRO A 68 5.98 11.08 5.19
C PRO A 68 6.71 11.61 3.96
N HIS A 69 8.05 11.54 3.93
CA HIS A 69 8.86 11.94 2.77
C HIS A 69 8.63 11.08 1.53
N LEU A 70 8.01 9.90 1.65
CA LEU A 70 7.64 9.05 0.52
C LEU A 70 6.19 9.29 0.05
N LEU A 71 5.40 10.05 0.81
CA LEU A 71 4.00 10.34 0.51
C LEU A 71 3.74 11.82 0.20
N ALA A 72 4.52 12.75 0.77
CA ALA A 72 4.34 14.19 0.69
C ALA A 72 5.19 14.86 -0.40
#